data_AF-A0A1F3BXD6-F1
#
_entry.id   AF-A0A1F3BXD6-F1
#
_cell.length_a   1.000
_cell.length_b   1.000
_cell.length_c   1.000
_cell.angle_alpha   90.00
_cell.angle_beta   90.00
_cell.angle_gamma   90.00
#
_symmetry.space_group_name_H-M   'P 1'
#
loop_
_entity.id
_entity.type
_entity.pdbx_description
1 polymer ?
#
loop_
_entity_poly.entity_id
_entity_poly.type
_entity_poly.pdbx_seq_one_letter_code
_entity_poly.pdbx_strand_id
1 'polypeptide(L)'
;MPRLPATSIDAVVQQSVQEVIARVSRSIAATIAEMAATELEEQLSVATKRGRGPARSTAVRQPRREELTKWVADHRARRVPTFVIELTGGLDTKKKIVARYGANATFEKGRPLPKPAKAA
;
A
#
# COMPACT_ATOMS: atom_id res chain seq x y z
N MET A 1 -48.79 38.00 -38.82
CA MET A 1 -48.80 36.69 -38.14
C MET A 1 -47.52 36.55 -37.33
N PRO A 2 -47.57 36.49 -35.99
CA PRO A 2 -46.38 36.25 -35.18
C PRO A 2 -45.99 34.78 -35.30
N ARG A 3 -44.72 34.50 -35.63
CA ARG A 3 -44.18 33.14 -35.63
C ARG A 3 -44.01 32.69 -34.18
N LEU A 4 -44.65 31.59 -33.80
CA LEU A 4 -44.40 30.93 -32.51
C LEU A 4 -42.94 30.49 -32.46
N PRO A 5 -42.24 30.62 -31.31
CA PRO A 5 -40.89 30.11 -31.19
C PRO A 5 -40.92 28.59 -31.35
N ALA A 6 -40.17 28.08 -32.32
CA ALA A 6 -39.99 26.64 -32.49
C ALA A 6 -39.23 26.13 -31.27
N THR A 7 -39.91 25.47 -30.35
CA THR A 7 -39.29 24.75 -29.23
C THR A 7 -38.30 23.75 -29.83
N SER A 8 -37.01 23.97 -29.61
CA SER A 8 -35.98 23.07 -30.13
C SER A 8 -36.06 21.72 -29.42
N ILE A 9 -35.72 20.65 -30.14
CA ILE A 9 -35.67 19.29 -29.57
C ILE A 9 -34.73 19.28 -28.35
N ASP A 10 -33.62 20.01 -28.43
CA ASP A 10 -32.68 20.17 -27.31
C ASP A 10 -33.33 20.76 -26.06
N ALA A 11 -34.25 21.73 -26.20
CA ALA A 11 -34.96 22.32 -25.07
C ALA A 11 -35.89 21.30 -24.39
N VAL A 12 -36.57 20.45 -25.17
CA VAL A 12 -37.43 19.38 -24.65
C VAL A 12 -36.61 18.31 -23.92
N VAL A 13 -35.47 17.92 -24.49
CA VAL A 13 -34.54 16.97 -23.86
C VAL A 13 -33.97 17.55 -22.56
N GLN A 14 -33.51 18.80 -22.58
CA GLN A 14 -32.94 19.46 -21.40
C GLN A 14 -33.96 19.57 -20.27
N GLN A 15 -35.19 19.95 -20.58
CA GLN A 15 -36.28 20.04 -19.59
C GLN A 15 -36.59 18.66 -18.97
N SER A 16 -36.64 17.62 -19.81
CA SER A 16 -36.91 16.25 -19.35
C SER A 16 -35.79 15.72 -18.43
N VAL A 17 -34.53 15.99 -18.79
CA VAL A 17 -33.37 15.61 -17.98
C VAL A 17 -33.34 16.38 -16.65
N GLN A 18 -33.65 17.68 -16.66
CA GLN A 18 -33.70 18.49 -15.44
C GLN A 18 -34.73 17.97 -14.44
N GLU A 19 -35.90 17.53 -14.90
CA GLU A 19 -36.94 16.98 -14.03
C GLU A 19 -36.49 15.67 -13.36
N VAL A 20 -35.82 14.79 -14.12
CA VAL A 20 -35.25 13.54 -13.58
C VAL A 20 -34.15 13.84 -12.57
N ILE A 21 -33.24 14.77 -12.89
CA ILE A 21 -32.17 15.17 -11.98
C ILE A 21 -32.75 15.78 -10.70
N ALA A 22 -33.75 16.66 -10.81
CA ALA A 22 -34.40 17.27 -9.65
C ALA A 22 -35.01 16.20 -8.73
N ARG A 23 -35.63 15.15 -9.31
CA ARG A 23 -36.23 14.05 -8.55
C ARG A 23 -35.20 13.17 -7.86
N VAL A 24 -34.08 12.88 -8.51
CA VAL A 24 -33.08 11.89 -8.03
C VAL A 24 -31.97 12.54 -7.21
N SER A 25 -31.74 13.85 -7.35
CA SER A 25 -30.68 14.61 -6.68
C SER A 25 -30.63 14.42 -5.16
N ARG A 26 -31.79 14.44 -4.48
CA ARG A 26 -31.87 14.23 -3.02
C ARG A 26 -31.40 12.84 -2.61
N SER A 27 -31.76 11.81 -3.39
CA SER A 27 -31.34 10.42 -3.13
C SER A 27 -29.83 10.28 -3.32
N ILE A 28 -29.30 10.81 -4.43
CA ILE A 28 -27.86 10.81 -4.71
C ILE A 28 -27.10 11.56 -3.61
N ALA A 29 -27.58 12.72 -3.19
CA ALA A 29 -26.96 13.50 -2.11
C ALA A 29 -26.94 12.73 -0.78
N ALA A 30 -28.01 12.02 -0.45
CA ALA A 30 -28.07 11.18 0.75
C ALA A 30 -27.04 10.03 0.68
N THR A 31 -26.95 9.32 -0.44
CA THR A 31 -25.97 8.24 -0.62
C THR A 31 -24.53 8.76 -0.57
N ILE A 32 -24.23 9.91 -1.19
CA ILE A 32 -22.90 10.53 -1.12
C ILE A 32 -22.56 10.95 0.31
N ALA A 33 -23.52 11.54 1.04
CA ALA A 33 -23.32 11.91 2.43
C ALA A 33 -23.04 10.69 3.32
N GLU A 34 -23.74 9.58 3.09
CA GLU A 34 -23.52 8.32 3.81
C GLU A 34 -22.13 7.73 3.51
N MET A 35 -21.73 7.67 2.23
CA MET A 35 -20.37 7.23 1.86
C MET A 35 -19.29 8.11 2.49
N ALA A 36 -19.45 9.44 2.44
CA ALA A 36 -18.52 10.36 3.05
C ALA A 36 -18.45 10.20 4.58
N ALA A 37 -19.58 9.95 5.24
CA ALA A 37 -19.61 9.67 6.68
C ALA A 37 -18.84 8.38 7.03
N THR A 38 -18.99 7.32 6.23
CA THR A 38 -18.26 6.06 6.44
C THR A 38 -16.75 6.23 6.26
N GLU A 39 -16.29 6.93 5.22
CA GLU A 39 -14.86 7.20 5.01
C GLU A 39 -14.26 8.05 6.14
N LEU A 40 -15.03 9.02 6.64
CA LEU A 40 -14.60 9.90 7.72
C LEU A 40 -14.50 9.13 9.06
N GLU A 41 -15.45 8.22 9.33
CA GLU A 41 -15.40 7.33 10.50
C GLU A 41 -14.22 6.36 10.44
N GLU A 42 -13.91 5.79 9.26
CA GLU A 42 -12.72 4.95 9.08
C GLU A 42 -11.43 5.73 9.38
N GLN A 43 -11.29 6.94 8.84
CA GLN A 43 -10.12 7.79 9.09
C GLN A 43 -9.99 8.19 10.57
N LEU A 44 -11.12 8.54 11.22
CA LEU A 44 -11.14 8.86 12.65
C LEU A 44 -10.81 7.63 13.50
N SER A 45 -11.29 6.44 13.16
CA SER A 45 -10.99 5.21 13.90
C SER A 45 -9.49 4.86 13.86
N VAL A 46 -8.83 5.10 12.72
CA VAL A 46 -7.38 4.94 12.56
C VAL A 46 -6.60 5.99 13.38
N ALA A 47 -7.09 7.22 13.44
CA ALA A 47 -6.50 8.29 14.25
C ALA A 47 -6.68 8.05 15.77
N THR A 48 -7.85 7.57 16.19
CA THR A 48 -8.20 7.40 17.61
C THR A 48 -7.53 6.17 18.22
N LYS A 49 -7.29 5.11 17.43
CA LYS A 49 -6.44 3.96 17.84
C LYS A 49 -4.99 4.34 18.15
N ARG A 50 -4.53 5.53 17.75
CA ARG A 50 -3.17 6.02 18.04
C ARG A 50 -3.07 6.89 19.29
N GLY A 51 -4.16 7.21 19.98
CA GLY A 51 -4.07 8.20 21.05
C GLY A 51 -5.24 8.25 22.01
N ARG A 52 -5.47 7.19 22.81
CA ARG A 52 -5.98 7.36 24.18
C ARG A 52 -5.88 6.08 25.00
N GLY A 53 -4.73 5.87 25.62
CA GLY A 53 -4.57 4.92 26.73
C GLY A 53 -3.83 5.61 27.88
N PRO A 54 -4.26 5.48 29.14
CA PRO A 54 -3.59 6.12 30.26
C PRO A 54 -2.19 5.51 30.43
N ALA A 55 -1.19 6.39 30.54
CA ALA A 55 0.22 6.08 30.56
C ALA A 55 0.61 5.17 31.74
N ARG A 56 1.20 4.01 31.43
CA ARG A 56 2.29 3.35 32.17
C ARG A 56 2.77 2.12 31.39
N SER A 57 3.55 2.36 30.36
CA SER A 57 4.51 1.37 29.89
C SER A 57 5.63 2.16 29.23
N THR A 58 6.83 2.03 29.79
CA THR A 58 8.07 2.46 29.16
C THR A 58 8.18 1.72 27.84
N ALA A 59 7.61 2.30 26.79
CA ALA A 59 7.75 1.80 25.44
C ALA A 59 9.22 1.94 25.09
N VAL A 60 9.95 0.83 25.25
CA VAL A 60 11.24 0.62 24.60
C VAL A 60 11.01 0.96 23.14
N ARG A 61 11.51 2.13 22.72
CA ARG A 61 11.41 2.65 21.36
C ARG A 61 11.98 1.57 20.46
N GLN A 62 11.11 0.78 19.83
CA GLN A 62 11.52 -0.24 18.87
C GLN A 62 12.40 0.50 17.85
N PRO A 63 13.69 0.12 17.70
CA PRO A 63 14.55 0.77 16.73
C PRO A 63 13.86 0.64 15.38
N ARG A 64 13.68 1.78 14.69
CA ARG A 64 13.13 1.80 13.33
C ARG A 64 13.95 0.77 12.55
N ARG A 65 13.27 -0.19 11.90
CA ARG A 65 13.94 -1.20 11.07
C ARG A 65 14.63 -0.47 9.93
N GLU A 66 15.89 -0.10 10.15
CA GLU A 66 16.77 0.38 9.08
C GLU A 66 16.78 -0.69 7.99
N GLU A 67 16.55 -0.28 6.75
CA GLU A 67 16.56 -1.20 5.62
C GLU A 67 17.98 -1.78 5.49
N LEU A 68 18.16 -3.07 5.77
CA LEU A 68 19.45 -3.73 5.58
C LEU A 68 19.78 -3.74 4.09
N THR A 69 20.72 -2.88 3.69
CA THR A 69 21.27 -2.80 2.33
C THR A 69 22.36 -3.84 2.08
N LYS A 70 22.95 -4.38 3.16
CA LYS A 70 24.04 -5.35 3.14
C LYS A 70 23.77 -6.51 4.09
N TRP A 71 24.04 -7.72 3.62
CA TRP A 71 23.95 -8.93 4.44
C TRP A 71 25.12 -9.86 4.13
N VAL A 72 25.66 -10.50 5.17
CA VAL A 72 26.79 -11.42 5.07
C VAL A 72 26.39 -12.77 5.66
N ALA A 73 26.73 -13.85 4.97
CA ALA A 73 26.52 -15.22 5.41
C ALA A 73 27.52 -15.66 6.50
N ASP A 74 27.60 -14.90 7.58
CA ASP A 74 28.46 -15.16 8.74
C ASP A 74 27.71 -15.95 9.84
N HIS A 75 28.44 -16.47 10.83
CA HIS A 75 27.89 -17.15 12.00
C HIS A 75 26.84 -16.29 12.73
N ARG A 76 27.03 -14.97 12.77
CA ARG A 76 26.13 -13.99 13.41
C ARG A 76 24.82 -13.77 12.68
N ALA A 77 24.74 -14.11 11.39
CA ALA A 77 23.53 -13.92 10.61
C ALA A 77 22.43 -14.86 11.10
N ARG A 78 21.40 -14.29 11.75
CA ARG A 78 20.28 -15.07 12.33
C ARG A 78 19.19 -15.39 11.31
N ARG A 79 18.89 -14.45 10.41
CA ARG A 79 17.84 -14.55 9.38
C ARG A 79 18.38 -14.08 8.04
N VAL A 80 17.86 -14.68 6.97
CA VAL A 80 18.09 -14.24 5.58
C VAL A 80 17.09 -13.12 5.25
N PRO A 81 17.53 -11.91 4.88
CA PRO A 81 16.67 -10.82 4.44
C PRO A 81 16.02 -11.11 3.09
N THR A 82 14.84 -10.54 2.84
CA THR A 82 14.07 -10.74 1.60
C THR A 82 14.88 -10.42 0.34
N PHE A 83 15.66 -9.33 0.33
CA PHE A 83 16.46 -8.97 -0.85
C PHE A 83 17.52 -10.04 -1.21
N VAL A 84 18.03 -10.79 -0.22
CA VAL A 84 18.97 -11.88 -0.48
C VAL A 84 18.24 -13.08 -1.08
N ILE A 85 17.02 -13.36 -0.63
CA ILE A 85 16.17 -14.42 -1.20
C ILE A 85 15.85 -14.11 -2.67
N GLU A 86 15.47 -12.87 -2.96
CA GLU A 86 15.21 -12.39 -4.32
C GLU A 86 16.46 -12.48 -5.20
N LEU A 87 17.61 -11.98 -4.70
CA LEU A 87 18.87 -12.04 -5.43
C LEU A 87 19.32 -13.48 -5.72
N THR A 88 19.14 -14.40 -4.76
CA THR A 88 19.60 -15.79 -4.88
C THR A 88 18.61 -16.72 -5.60
N GLY A 89 17.50 -16.19 -6.13
CA GLY A 89 16.50 -16.98 -6.83
C GLY A 89 15.69 -17.91 -5.93
N GLY A 90 15.47 -17.53 -4.67
CA GLY A 90 14.59 -18.24 -3.73
C GLY A 90 15.29 -19.03 -2.63
N LEU A 91 16.57 -18.79 -2.33
CA LEU A 91 17.23 -19.43 -1.19
C LEU A 91 16.82 -18.71 0.11
N ASP A 92 15.85 -19.30 0.79
CA ASP A 92 15.21 -18.81 2.03
C ASP A 92 16.05 -18.97 3.31
N THR A 93 17.03 -19.88 3.29
CA THR A 93 17.74 -20.31 4.49
C THR A 93 19.24 -20.06 4.37
N LYS A 94 19.86 -19.61 5.49
CA LYS A 94 21.31 -19.36 5.54
C LYS A 94 22.12 -20.59 5.13
N LYS A 95 21.67 -21.79 5.53
CA LYS A 95 22.30 -23.06 5.17
C LYS A 95 22.38 -23.25 3.65
N LYS A 96 21.29 -22.99 2.92
CA LYS A 96 21.25 -23.10 1.45
C LYS A 96 22.15 -22.07 0.77
N ILE A 97 22.21 -20.84 1.30
CA ILE A 97 23.10 -19.79 0.79
C ILE A 97 24.56 -20.17 1.01
N VAL A 98 24.94 -20.60 2.21
CA VAL A 98 26.31 -21.03 2.51
C VAL A 98 26.72 -22.22 1.65
N ALA A 99 25.81 -23.17 1.40
CA ALA A 99 26.09 -24.31 0.52
C ALA A 99 26.37 -23.91 -0.94
N ARG A 100 25.80 -22.79 -1.43
CA ARG A 100 25.98 -22.33 -2.82
C ARG A 100 27.04 -21.25 -2.99
N TYR A 101 27.17 -20.35 -2.03
CA TYR A 101 28.02 -19.15 -2.12
C TYR A 101 29.21 -19.20 -1.16
N GLY A 102 29.30 -20.22 -0.32
CA GLY A 102 30.35 -20.36 0.69
C GLY A 102 30.06 -19.59 1.98
N ALA A 103 30.87 -19.86 3.01
CA ALA A 103 30.85 -19.09 4.24
C ALA A 103 31.31 -17.64 3.97
N ASN A 104 30.72 -16.67 4.66
CA ASN A 104 31.03 -15.23 4.53
C ASN A 104 30.69 -14.59 3.16
N ALA A 105 29.83 -15.24 2.36
CA ALA A 105 29.28 -14.62 1.15
C ALA A 105 28.57 -13.31 1.48
N THR A 106 28.93 -12.24 0.76
CA THR A 106 28.39 -10.88 0.97
C THR A 106 27.40 -10.53 -0.14
N PHE A 107 26.21 -10.07 0.26
CA PHE A 107 25.13 -9.66 -0.62
C PHE A 107 24.80 -8.20 -0.34
N GLU A 108 24.78 -7.37 -1.39
CA GLU A 108 24.46 -5.95 -1.33
C GLU A 108 23.31 -5.66 -2.30
N LYS A 109 22.29 -4.93 -1.84
CA LYS A 109 21.11 -4.58 -2.64
C LYS A 109 21.55 -3.77 -3.88
N GLY A 110 21.25 -4.28 -5.08
CA GLY A 110 21.62 -3.63 -6.35
C GLY A 110 23.03 -3.97 -6.88
N ARG A 111 23.81 -4.82 -6.21
CA ARG A 111 25.08 -5.35 -6.75
C ARG A 111 24.91 -6.76 -7.32
N PRO A 112 25.74 -7.15 -8.29
CA PRO A 112 25.72 -8.51 -8.83
C PRO A 112 26.00 -9.54 -7.74
N LEU A 113 25.43 -10.73 -7.90
CA LEU A 113 25.58 -11.80 -6.92
C LEU A 113 27.07 -12.13 -6.67
N PRO A 114 27.44 -12.46 -5.41
CA PRO A 114 28.76 -13.01 -5.14
C PRO A 114 28.96 -14.28 -5.97
N LYS A 115 30.18 -14.49 -6.46
CA LYS A 115 30.52 -15.69 -7.23
C LYS A 115 30.15 -16.93 -6.40
N PRO A 116 29.41 -17.91 -6.96
CA PRO A 116 29.13 -19.13 -6.23
C PRO A 116 30.45 -19.78 -5.87
N ALA A 117 30.59 -20.20 -4.61
CA ALA A 117 31.74 -21.00 -4.22
C ALA A 117 31.63 -22.30 -5.01
N LYS A 118 32.62 -22.57 -5.87
CA LYS A 118 32.74 -23.86 -6.56
C LYS A 118 32.53 -24.95 -5.50
N ALA A 119 31.54 -25.82 -5.73
CA ALA A 119 31.43 -27.06 -5.00
C ALA A 119 32.78 -27.78 -5.16
N ALA A 120 33.52 -27.88 -4.05
CA ALA A 120 34.66 -28.75 -3.90
C ALA A 120 34.19 -30.03 -3.23
#